data_AF-A0A529K753-F1
#
_entry.id   AF-A0A529K753-F1
#
_cell.length_a   1.000
_cell.length_b   1.000
_cell.length_c   1.000
_cell.angle_alpha   90.00
_cell.angle_beta   90.00
_cell.angle_gamma   90.00
#
_symmetry.space_group_name_H-M   'P 1'
#
loop_
_entity.id
_entity.type
_entity.pdbx_description
1 polymer ?
#
loop_
_entity_poly.entity_id
_entity_poly.type
_entity_poly.pdbx_seq_one_letter_code
_entity_poly.pdbx_strand_id
1 'polypeptide(L)'
;AGQIALMHKELVEERRWIGEQRYLHALNYCMLLPGPEAQQLAIYIGWLLHRTIGGLVAGILFVAPGALVMLTLSILYALYGDAPLVEALFFGVKAAVLAIVIEAMIRIGRRALKNRVMVSIALAAFIAIYALNLPFPLIILLAGVTGWIGNRVAPALFSGAAHGKDAVPDIKGAVDLMFERGELAHTRPTRWHAPRIIAIWLPIWLGPVMLIWAFTGSTSVWTEIGGFFSVMAVVTFGGAYAVLAYVAQAAVESFGWLAPGEMVDGLGLAET
;
A
#
# COMPACT_ATOMS: atom_id res chain seq x y z
N ALA A 1 1.14 9.49 5.35
CA ALA A 1 1.61 10.86 5.69
C ALA A 1 2.54 10.84 6.89
N GLY A 2 2.12 10.30 8.05
CA GLY A 2 3.00 10.19 9.23
C GLY A 2 4.27 9.35 9.00
N GLN A 3 4.13 8.17 8.39
CA GLN A 3 5.29 7.32 8.06
C GLN A 3 6.28 7.99 7.10
N ILE A 4 5.80 8.69 6.07
CA ILE A 4 6.66 9.40 5.11
C ILE A 4 7.40 10.56 5.80
N ALA A 5 6.71 11.32 6.67
CA ALA A 5 7.35 12.37 7.46
C ALA A 5 8.41 11.83 8.42
N LEU A 6 8.13 10.69 9.08
CA LEU A 6 9.10 10.00 9.93
C LEU A 6 10.30 9.51 9.13
N MET A 7 10.06 8.90 7.96
CA MET A 7 11.13 8.46 7.06
C MET A 7 11.97 9.63 6.56
N HIS A 8 11.36 10.76 6.22
CA HIS A 8 12.08 11.96 5.81
C HIS A 8 12.96 12.47 6.95
N LYS A 9 12.39 12.67 8.14
CA LYS A 9 13.14 13.07 9.35
C LYS A 9 14.32 12.13 9.62
N GLU A 10 14.08 10.82 9.65
CA GLU A 10 15.11 9.85 9.99
C GLU A 10 16.19 9.74 8.89
N LEU A 11 15.79 9.62 7.62
CA LEU A 11 16.69 9.27 6.51
C LEU A 11 17.40 10.48 5.91
N VAL A 12 16.75 11.65 5.92
CA VAL A 12 17.25 12.89 5.34
C VAL A 12 17.86 13.78 6.41
N GLU A 13 17.15 14.06 7.50
CA GLU A 13 17.58 15.06 8.50
C GLU A 13 18.56 14.48 9.51
N GLU A 14 18.19 13.38 10.18
CA GLU A 14 18.95 12.80 11.29
C GLU A 14 20.13 11.97 10.78
N ARG A 15 19.89 10.94 9.96
CA ARG A 15 20.93 10.02 9.49
C ARG A 15 21.65 10.47 8.23
N ARG A 16 21.05 11.38 7.47
CA ARG A 16 21.60 11.91 6.20
C ARG A 16 22.06 10.84 5.23
N TRP A 17 21.31 9.73 5.13
CA TRP A 17 21.61 8.66 4.19
C TRP A 17 21.34 9.07 2.75
N ILE A 18 20.31 9.90 2.53
CA ILE A 18 19.90 10.39 1.22
C ILE A 18 19.58 11.88 1.33
N GLY A 19 20.02 12.68 0.35
CA GLY A 19 19.73 14.10 0.29
C GLY A 19 18.33 14.39 -0.18
N GLU A 20 17.88 15.63 0.00
CA GLU A 20 16.45 15.88 -0.08
C GLU A 20 15.88 15.81 -1.49
N GLN A 21 16.57 16.39 -2.47
CA GLN A 21 16.11 16.33 -3.87
C GLN A 21 15.98 14.88 -4.34
N ARG A 22 16.90 14.01 -3.91
CA ARG A 22 16.89 12.60 -4.29
C ARG A 22 15.83 11.81 -3.54
N TYR A 23 15.61 12.12 -2.26
CA TYR A 23 14.50 11.55 -1.49
C TYR A 23 13.15 11.87 -2.16
N LEU A 24 12.92 13.12 -2.52
CA LEU A 24 11.68 13.54 -3.19
C LEU A 24 11.55 12.92 -4.58
N HIS A 25 12.65 12.82 -5.34
CA HIS A 25 12.65 12.14 -6.62
C HIS A 25 12.27 10.65 -6.48
N ALA A 26 12.86 9.97 -5.49
CA ALA A 26 12.54 8.57 -5.19
C ALA A 26 11.07 8.40 -4.75
N LEU A 27 10.59 9.28 -3.86
CA LEU A 27 9.20 9.26 -3.39
C LEU A 27 8.22 9.43 -4.56
N ASN A 28 8.45 10.43 -5.43
CA ASN A 28 7.61 10.65 -6.61
C ASN A 28 7.61 9.44 -7.56
N TYR A 29 8.74 8.73 -7.68
CA TYR A 29 8.80 7.51 -8.48
C TYR A 29 8.01 6.36 -7.84
N CYS A 30 8.14 6.14 -6.53
CA CYS A 30 7.36 5.14 -5.81
C CYS A 30 5.85 5.39 -5.87
N MET A 31 5.41 6.65 -5.90
CA MET A 31 3.99 7.00 -6.09
C MET A 31 3.41 6.56 -7.44
N LEU A 32 4.25 6.29 -8.45
CA LEU A 32 3.81 5.79 -9.76
C LEU A 32 3.70 4.25 -9.80
N LEU A 33 4.31 3.56 -8.83
CA LEU A 33 4.33 2.10 -8.79
C LEU A 33 3.17 1.56 -7.95
N PRO A 34 2.56 0.43 -8.33
CA PRO A 34 1.54 -0.20 -7.51
C PRO A 34 2.14 -0.70 -6.19
N GLY A 35 1.50 -0.36 -5.07
CA GLY A 35 1.88 -0.83 -3.73
C GLY A 35 2.09 0.26 -2.68
N PRO A 36 2.52 -0.14 -1.46
CA PRO A 36 2.74 0.78 -0.35
C PRO A 36 4.00 1.63 -0.56
N GLU A 37 3.79 2.93 -0.79
CA GLU A 37 4.83 3.92 -1.11
C GLU A 37 6.01 3.90 -0.12
N ALA A 38 5.73 3.86 1.19
CA ALA A 38 6.76 3.89 2.23
C ALA A 38 7.67 2.65 2.21
N GLN A 39 7.10 1.47 1.98
CA GLN A 39 7.86 0.22 1.89
C GLN A 39 8.71 0.22 0.61
N GLN A 40 8.15 0.62 -0.53
CA GLN A 40 8.90 0.72 -1.79
C GLN A 40 10.07 1.70 -1.66
N LEU A 41 9.85 2.85 -1.02
CA LEU A 41 10.89 3.83 -0.76
C LEU A 41 11.99 3.27 0.15
N ALA A 42 11.63 2.54 1.21
CA ALA A 42 12.59 1.87 2.08
C ALA A 42 13.44 0.83 1.33
N ILE A 43 12.80 0.00 0.49
CA ILE A 43 13.48 -0.98 -0.39
C ILE A 43 14.43 -0.27 -1.36
N TYR A 44 13.97 0.82 -1.98
CA TYR A 44 14.76 1.58 -2.94
C TYR A 44 15.99 2.21 -2.29
N ILE A 45 15.84 2.86 -1.13
CA ILE A 45 16.96 3.46 -0.39
C ILE A 45 17.91 2.37 0.12
N GLY A 46 17.39 1.26 0.65
CA GLY A 46 18.20 0.10 1.02
C GLY A 46 19.00 -0.46 -0.16
N TRP A 47 18.39 -0.50 -1.35
CA TRP A 47 19.06 -0.90 -2.57
C TRP A 47 20.15 0.06 -3.02
N LEU A 48 19.93 1.37 -2.91
CA LEU A 48 20.96 2.37 -3.20
C LEU A 48 22.18 2.25 -2.28
N LEU A 49 21.95 2.00 -0.98
CA LEU A 49 23.02 1.90 0.01
C LEU A 49 23.79 0.57 -0.06
N HIS A 50 23.09 -0.56 -0.19
CA HIS A 50 23.70 -1.90 -0.07
C HIS A 50 23.26 -2.89 -1.16
N ARG A 51 22.89 -2.39 -2.35
CA ARG A 51 22.49 -3.20 -3.51
C ARG A 51 21.31 -4.12 -3.18
N THR A 52 21.16 -5.23 -3.90
CA THR A 52 20.01 -6.14 -3.74
C THR A 52 19.80 -6.64 -2.32
N ILE A 53 20.88 -6.88 -1.56
CA ILE A 53 20.79 -7.33 -0.16
C ILE A 53 20.17 -6.23 0.71
N GLY A 54 20.61 -4.97 0.55
CA GLY A 54 20.03 -3.84 1.27
C GLY A 54 18.54 -3.66 1.00
N GLY A 55 18.13 -3.79 -0.26
CA GLY A 55 16.71 -3.72 -0.63
C GLY A 55 15.88 -4.85 -0.03
N LEU A 56 16.39 -6.09 -0.05
CA LEU A 56 15.71 -7.25 0.54
C LEU A 56 15.59 -7.14 2.06
N VAL A 57 16.67 -6.78 2.74
CA VAL A 57 16.69 -6.60 4.19
C VAL A 57 15.72 -5.48 4.58
N ALA A 58 15.77 -4.33 3.91
CA ALA A 58 14.86 -3.23 4.17
C ALA A 58 13.39 -3.64 3.96
N GLY A 59 13.05 -4.32 2.86
CA GLY A 59 11.69 -4.77 2.59
C GLY A 59 11.17 -5.82 3.58
N ILE A 60 12.00 -6.81 3.91
CA ILE A 60 11.62 -7.88 4.84
C ILE A 60 11.44 -7.31 6.25
N LEU A 61 12.39 -6.52 6.76
CA LEU A 61 12.28 -5.92 8.09
C LEU A 61 11.18 -4.85 8.19
N PHE A 62 10.74 -4.27 7.07
CA PHE A 62 9.61 -3.36 7.07
C PHE A 62 8.28 -4.09 7.33
N VAL A 63 8.11 -5.30 6.75
CA VAL A 63 6.83 -6.04 6.80
C VAL A 63 6.80 -7.11 7.89
N ALA A 64 7.92 -7.81 8.10
CA ALA A 64 7.97 -8.99 8.96
C ALA A 64 7.52 -8.74 10.42
N PRO A 65 7.88 -7.63 11.09
CA PRO A 65 7.42 -7.38 12.45
C PRO A 65 5.90 -7.26 12.54
N GLY A 66 5.29 -6.47 11.65
CA GLY A 66 3.84 -6.33 11.58
C GLY A 66 3.14 -7.64 11.24
N ALA A 67 3.68 -8.39 10.27
CA ALA A 67 3.15 -9.71 9.90
C ALA A 67 3.20 -10.71 11.07
N LEU A 68 4.28 -10.72 11.86
CA LEU A 68 4.41 -11.61 13.01
C LEU A 68 3.43 -11.22 14.13
N VAL A 69 3.27 -9.93 14.41
CA VAL A 69 2.28 -9.44 15.39
C VAL A 69 0.87 -9.82 14.95
N MET A 70 0.50 -9.55 13.70
CA MET A 70 -0.82 -9.88 13.16
C MET A 70 -1.09 -11.38 13.16
N LEU A 71 -0.10 -12.20 12.78
CA LEU A 71 -0.22 -13.65 12.84
C LEU A 71 -0.44 -14.12 14.28
N THR A 72 0.31 -13.57 15.23
CA THR A 72 0.18 -13.91 16.65
C THR A 72 -1.22 -13.55 17.17
N LEU A 73 -1.69 -12.34 16.89
CA LEU A 73 -3.03 -11.90 17.27
C LEU A 73 -4.14 -12.74 16.62
N SER A 74 -3.96 -13.12 15.34
CA SER A 74 -4.92 -13.97 14.61
C SER A 74 -5.00 -15.38 15.21
N ILE A 75 -3.85 -15.97 15.60
CA ILE A 75 -3.82 -17.27 16.28
C ILE A 75 -4.51 -17.17 17.64
N LEU A 76 -4.24 -16.11 18.40
CA LEU A 76 -4.89 -15.90 19.69
C LEU A 76 -6.41 -15.72 19.55
N TYR A 77 -6.87 -14.98 18.54
CA TYR A 77 -8.29 -14.84 18.22
C TYR A 77 -8.93 -16.20 17.91
N ALA A 78 -8.32 -16.99 17.02
CA ALA A 78 -8.85 -18.29 16.62
C ALA A 78 -8.91 -19.32 17.77
N LEU A 79 -8.01 -19.23 18.75
CA LEU A 79 -7.93 -20.19 19.86
C LEU A 79 -8.73 -19.75 21.10
N TYR A 80 -8.86 -18.44 21.35
CA TYR A 80 -9.38 -17.90 22.61
C TYR A 80 -10.49 -16.85 22.44
N GLY A 81 -11.01 -16.65 21.22
CA GLY A 81 -12.03 -15.64 20.92
C GLY A 81 -13.31 -15.75 21.76
N ASP A 82 -13.69 -16.97 22.15
CA ASP A 82 -14.92 -17.25 22.92
C ASP A 82 -14.78 -16.98 24.44
N ALA A 83 -13.59 -16.61 24.92
CA ALA A 83 -13.42 -16.31 26.34
C ALA A 83 -14.08 -14.96 26.70
N PRO A 84 -14.91 -14.86 27.76
CA PRO A 84 -15.66 -13.64 28.08
C PRO A 84 -14.79 -12.38 28.26
N LEU A 85 -13.56 -12.54 28.76
CA LEU A 85 -12.59 -11.46 28.91
C LEU A 85 -12.06 -10.98 27.55
N VAL A 86 -11.86 -11.92 26.63
CA VAL A 86 -11.36 -11.67 25.28
C VAL A 86 -12.46 -11.00 24.46
N GLU A 87 -13.70 -11.48 24.55
CA GLU A 87 -14.87 -10.86 23.94
C GLU A 87 -15.07 -9.40 24.38
N ALA A 88 -14.98 -9.12 25.69
CA ALA A 88 -15.09 -7.76 26.22
C ALA A 88 -13.95 -6.85 25.73
N LEU A 89 -12.73 -7.39 25.62
CA LEU A 89 -11.59 -6.67 25.05
C LEU A 89 -11.81 -6.36 23.57
N PHE A 90 -12.27 -7.34 22.79
CA PHE A 90 -12.61 -7.16 21.37
C PHE A 90 -13.74 -6.15 21.17
N PHE A 91 -14.74 -6.10 22.05
CA PHE A 91 -15.75 -5.05 21.98
C PHE A 91 -15.16 -3.64 22.18
N GLY A 92 -14.24 -3.48 23.13
CA GLY A 92 -13.49 -2.23 23.31
C GLY A 92 -12.65 -1.86 22.09
N VAL A 93 -11.97 -2.86 21.50
CA VAL A 93 -11.18 -2.69 20.26
C VAL A 93 -12.09 -2.29 19.09
N LYS A 94 -13.24 -2.96 18.88
CA LYS A 94 -14.24 -2.60 17.85
C LYS A 94 -14.63 -1.12 17.93
N ALA A 95 -14.90 -0.62 19.14
CA ALA A 95 -15.25 0.78 19.34
C ALA A 95 -14.09 1.74 19.02
N ALA A 96 -12.86 1.42 19.44
CA ALA A 96 -11.67 2.20 19.14
C ALA A 96 -11.40 2.24 17.62
N VAL A 97 -11.57 1.11 16.96
CA VAL A 97 -11.31 0.92 15.53
C VAL A 97 -12.33 1.69 14.70
N LEU A 98 -13.61 1.63 15.07
CA LEU A 98 -14.62 2.48 14.44
C LEU A 98 -14.24 3.97 14.53
N ALA A 99 -13.75 4.42 15.69
CA ALA A 99 -13.30 5.80 15.86
C ALA A 99 -12.09 6.13 14.98
N ILE A 100 -11.09 5.23 14.90
CA ILE A 100 -9.90 5.40 14.04
C ILE A 100 -10.29 5.42 12.55
N VAL A 101 -11.17 4.51 12.11
CA VAL A 101 -11.65 4.45 10.72
C VAL A 101 -12.41 5.73 10.36
N ILE A 102 -13.29 6.21 11.24
CA ILE A 102 -14.00 7.49 11.03
C ILE A 102 -13.00 8.65 10.94
N GLU A 103 -12.02 8.70 11.84
CA GLU A 103 -10.98 9.73 11.86
C GLU A 103 -10.13 9.70 10.59
N ALA A 104 -9.70 8.52 10.15
CA ALA A 104 -8.97 8.30 8.91
C ALA A 104 -9.81 8.71 7.68
N MET A 105 -11.10 8.33 7.65
CA MET A 105 -12.02 8.70 6.57
C MET A 105 -12.21 10.23 6.49
N ILE A 106 -12.39 10.90 7.62
CA ILE A 106 -12.51 12.37 7.68
C ILE A 106 -11.18 13.02 7.24
N ARG A 107 -10.05 12.51 7.71
CA ARG A 107 -8.71 13.00 7.39
C ARG A 107 -8.41 12.88 5.89
N ILE A 108 -8.67 11.73 5.29
CA ILE A 108 -8.52 11.47 3.85
C ILE A 108 -9.51 12.33 3.06
N GLY A 109 -10.78 12.37 3.49
CA GLY A 109 -11.84 13.15 2.85
C GLY A 109 -11.50 14.63 2.78
N ARG A 110 -11.02 15.25 3.87
CA ARG A 110 -10.56 16.65 3.87
C ARG A 110 -9.37 16.91 2.94
N ARG A 111 -8.53 15.90 2.73
CA ARG A 111 -7.37 16.00 1.82
C ARG A 111 -7.76 15.82 0.37
N ALA A 112 -8.68 14.90 0.07
CA ALA A 112 -9.07 14.54 -1.30
C ALA A 112 -10.24 15.38 -1.85
N LEU A 113 -11.25 15.69 -1.04
CA LEU A 113 -12.50 16.35 -1.47
C LEU A 113 -12.37 17.87 -1.33
N LYS A 114 -11.78 18.52 -2.36
CA LYS A 114 -11.51 19.96 -2.33
C LYS A 114 -12.66 20.83 -2.84
N ASN A 115 -13.58 20.27 -3.61
CA ASN A 115 -14.70 21.01 -4.19
C ASN A 115 -15.97 20.17 -4.29
N ARG A 116 -17.08 20.82 -4.66
CA ARG A 116 -18.39 20.18 -4.81
C ARG A 116 -18.40 19.04 -5.84
N VAL A 117 -17.58 19.12 -6.89
CA VAL A 117 -17.50 18.09 -7.92
C VAL A 117 -16.89 16.82 -7.35
N MET A 118 -15.77 16.92 -6.63
CA MET A 118 -15.15 15.77 -5.96
C MET A 118 -16.08 15.13 -4.93
N VAL A 119 -16.84 15.94 -4.18
CA VAL A 119 -17.86 15.44 -3.24
C VAL A 119 -18.98 14.71 -4.00
N SER A 120 -19.44 15.22 -5.14
CA SER A 120 -20.48 14.55 -5.94
C SER A 120 -20.01 13.21 -6.51
N ILE A 121 -18.74 13.11 -6.94
CA ILE A 121 -18.15 11.85 -7.40
C ILE A 121 -18.06 10.85 -6.24
N ALA A 122 -17.63 11.30 -5.06
CA ALA A 122 -17.58 10.44 -3.86
C ALA A 122 -18.96 9.93 -3.45
N LEU A 123 -19.99 10.79 -3.49
CA LEU A 123 -21.36 10.39 -3.18
C LEU A 123 -21.93 9.43 -4.22
N ALA A 124 -21.64 9.66 -5.51
CA ALA A 124 -22.03 8.74 -6.59
C ALA A 124 -21.35 7.38 -6.44
N ALA A 125 -20.06 7.34 -6.09
CA ALA A 125 -19.33 6.11 -5.79
C ALA A 125 -19.91 5.38 -4.57
N PHE A 126 -20.30 6.11 -3.53
CA PHE A 126 -20.98 5.54 -2.36
C PHE A 126 -22.33 4.91 -2.72
N ILE A 127 -23.15 5.58 -3.52
CA ILE A 127 -24.42 5.03 -3.99
C ILE A 127 -24.18 3.81 -4.90
N ALA A 128 -23.17 3.86 -5.76
CA ALA A 128 -22.80 2.77 -6.66
C ALA A 128 -22.42 1.49 -5.89
N ILE A 129 -21.64 1.62 -4.81
CA ILE A 129 -21.26 0.45 -4.01
C ILE A 129 -22.42 -0.01 -3.10
N TYR A 130 -23.09 0.90 -2.41
CA TYR A 130 -24.08 0.55 -1.37
C TYR A 130 -25.45 0.14 -1.94
N ALA A 131 -25.96 0.87 -2.94
CA ALA A 131 -27.31 0.63 -3.47
C ALA A 131 -27.31 -0.26 -4.72
N LEU A 132 -26.26 -0.16 -5.55
CA LEU A 132 -26.17 -0.90 -6.82
C LEU A 132 -25.28 -2.14 -6.74
N ASN A 133 -24.60 -2.39 -5.62
CA ASN A 133 -23.63 -3.48 -5.43
C ASN A 133 -22.61 -3.58 -6.56
N LEU A 134 -22.18 -2.43 -7.11
CA LEU A 134 -21.19 -2.42 -8.18
C LEU A 134 -19.81 -2.81 -7.62
N PRO A 135 -19.04 -3.63 -8.36
CA PRO A 135 -17.73 -4.07 -7.89
C PRO A 135 -16.77 -2.89 -7.79
N PHE A 136 -16.00 -2.82 -6.69
CA PHE A 136 -15.09 -1.71 -6.41
C PHE A 136 -14.11 -1.36 -7.55
N PRO A 137 -13.50 -2.31 -8.28
CA PRO A 137 -12.64 -1.99 -9.43
C PRO A 137 -13.36 -1.19 -10.53
N LEU A 138 -14.63 -1.48 -10.77
CA LEU A 138 -15.44 -0.77 -11.76
C LEU A 138 -15.69 0.67 -11.30
N ILE A 139 -15.95 0.88 -10.01
CA ILE A 139 -16.15 2.21 -9.42
C ILE A 139 -14.89 3.05 -9.56
N ILE A 140 -13.71 2.49 -9.24
CA ILE A 140 -12.42 3.17 -9.46
C ILE A 140 -12.24 3.55 -10.92
N LEU A 141 -12.52 2.62 -11.84
CA LEU A 141 -12.34 2.87 -13.28
C LEU A 141 -13.25 4.00 -13.77
N LEU A 142 -14.52 4.00 -13.37
CA LEU A 142 -15.47 5.08 -13.69
C LEU A 142 -15.04 6.42 -13.06
N ALA A 143 -14.60 6.42 -11.81
CA ALA A 143 -14.08 7.61 -11.13
C ALA A 143 -12.81 8.15 -11.82
N GLY A 144 -11.92 7.28 -12.26
CA GLY A 144 -10.72 7.64 -13.01
C GLY A 144 -11.03 8.24 -14.37
N VAL A 145 -11.94 7.63 -15.13
CA VAL A 145 -12.38 8.14 -16.44
C VAL A 145 -13.08 9.49 -16.30
N THR A 146 -13.99 9.63 -15.34
CA THR A 146 -14.67 10.91 -15.08
C THR A 146 -13.70 12.00 -14.62
N GLY A 147 -12.71 11.67 -13.78
CA GLY A 147 -11.64 12.58 -13.39
C GLY A 147 -10.74 13.00 -14.58
N TRP A 148 -10.41 12.06 -15.47
CA TRP A 148 -9.58 12.33 -16.66
C TRP A 148 -10.29 13.23 -17.67
N ILE A 149 -11.55 12.93 -17.99
CA ILE A 149 -12.39 13.77 -18.85
C ILE A 149 -12.61 15.15 -18.19
N GLY A 150 -12.89 15.16 -16.88
CA GLY A 150 -13.07 16.39 -16.11
C GLY A 150 -11.84 17.30 -16.16
N ASN A 151 -10.64 16.73 -16.04
CA ASN A 151 -9.39 17.50 -16.13
C ASN A 151 -9.12 18.05 -17.53
N ARG A 152 -9.62 17.40 -18.60
CA ARG A 152 -9.52 17.88 -19.98
C ARG A 152 -10.52 19.01 -20.28
N VAL A 153 -11.74 18.93 -19.74
CA VAL A 153 -12.85 19.86 -20.05
C VAL A 153 -12.88 21.06 -19.10
N ALA A 154 -12.59 20.84 -17.82
CA ALA A 154 -12.66 21.86 -16.77
C ALA A 154 -11.45 21.75 -15.80
N PRO A 155 -10.22 22.03 -16.27
CA PRO A 155 -9.00 21.84 -15.48
C PRO A 155 -9.03 22.59 -14.14
N ALA A 156 -9.67 23.77 -14.07
CA ALA A 156 -9.80 24.55 -12.84
C ALA A 156 -10.55 23.81 -11.69
N LEU A 157 -11.39 22.81 -12.01
CA LEU A 157 -12.14 22.02 -11.03
C LEU A 157 -11.47 20.66 -10.72
N PHE A 158 -10.50 20.22 -11.53
CA PHE A 158 -9.92 18.88 -11.44
C PHE A 158 -8.39 18.86 -11.28
N SER A 159 -7.70 20.00 -11.46
CA SER A 159 -6.26 20.09 -11.20
C SER A 159 -5.99 20.00 -9.70
N GLY A 160 -5.51 18.84 -9.23
CA GLY A 160 -4.92 18.71 -7.90
C GLY A 160 -3.66 19.56 -7.79
N ALA A 161 -3.40 20.10 -6.60
CA ALA A 161 -2.17 20.85 -6.31
C ALA A 161 -0.95 19.98 -6.69
N ALA A 162 -0.26 20.35 -7.76
CA ALA A 162 1.04 19.77 -8.08
C ALA A 162 1.96 19.99 -6.87
N HIS A 163 2.56 18.93 -6.36
CA HIS A 163 3.50 19.06 -5.24
C HIS A 163 4.59 20.08 -5.60
N GLY A 164 4.73 21.05 -4.69
CA GLY A 164 5.41 22.30 -4.90
C GLY A 164 6.82 22.12 -5.41
N LYS A 165 7.14 22.88 -6.46
CA LYS A 165 8.51 23.27 -6.80
C LYS A 165 9.00 24.29 -5.76
N ASP A 166 9.07 23.90 -4.50
CA ASP A 166 9.80 24.72 -3.54
C ASP A 166 11.29 24.46 -3.76
N ALA A 167 12.10 25.52 -3.70
CA ALA A 167 13.55 25.42 -3.75
C ALA A 167 14.03 24.73 -2.46
N VAL A 168 14.03 23.40 -2.50
CA VAL A 168 14.47 22.54 -1.41
C VAL A 168 15.95 22.83 -1.11
N PRO A 169 16.33 23.05 0.17
CA PRO A 169 17.73 23.25 0.54
C PRO A 169 18.60 22.06 0.12
N ASP A 170 19.81 22.33 -0.40
CA ASP A 170 20.77 21.33 -0.89
C ASP A 170 21.41 20.58 0.29
N ILE A 171 20.63 19.74 0.97
CA ILE A 171 21.13 18.77 1.94
C ILE A 171 21.66 17.59 1.14
N LYS A 172 22.98 17.44 1.09
CA LYS A 172 23.63 16.26 0.50
C LYS A 172 23.67 15.11 1.51
N GLY A 173 23.15 13.95 1.10
CA GLY A 173 23.25 12.71 1.87
C GLY A 173 24.38 11.80 1.39
N ALA A 174 24.61 10.71 2.12
CA ALA A 174 25.63 9.71 1.78
C ALA A 174 25.48 9.18 0.34
N VAL A 175 24.25 8.86 -0.08
CA VAL A 175 23.95 8.40 -1.45
C VAL A 175 24.35 9.44 -2.51
N ASP A 176 24.15 10.74 -2.27
CA ASP A 176 24.53 11.78 -3.23
C ASP A 176 26.05 11.85 -3.38
N LEU A 177 26.77 11.73 -2.26
CA LEU A 177 28.23 11.65 -2.27
C LEU A 177 28.73 10.37 -2.98
N MET A 178 28.04 9.24 -2.84
CA MET A 178 28.38 8.00 -3.56
C MET A 178 28.14 8.15 -5.06
N PHE A 179 27.11 8.91 -5.48
CA PHE A 179 26.88 9.26 -6.88
C PHE A 179 28.02 10.14 -7.42
N GLU A 180 28.42 11.17 -6.69
CA GLU A 180 29.54 12.06 -7.06
C GLU A 180 30.87 11.30 -7.20
N ARG A 181 31.10 10.31 -6.33
CA ARG A 181 32.28 9.41 -6.38
C ARG A 181 32.19 8.32 -7.45
N GLY A 182 31.02 8.13 -8.08
CA GLY A 182 30.81 7.10 -9.08
C GLY A 182 30.71 5.67 -8.54
N GLU A 183 30.49 5.49 -7.23
CA GLU A 183 30.47 4.18 -6.55
C GLU A 183 29.19 3.38 -6.83
N LEU A 184 28.12 4.05 -7.30
CA LEU A 184 26.81 3.47 -7.57
C LEU A 184 26.69 2.87 -8.97
N ALA A 185 27.68 2.10 -9.42
CA ALA A 185 27.70 1.48 -10.76
C ALA A 185 26.48 0.59 -11.04
N HIS A 186 25.87 0.00 -10.00
CA HIS A 186 24.67 -0.85 -10.09
C HIS A 186 23.39 -0.08 -10.44
N THR A 187 23.39 1.25 -10.35
CA THR A 187 22.25 2.10 -10.71
C THR A 187 22.20 2.43 -12.20
N ARG A 188 23.26 2.11 -12.96
CA ARG A 188 23.36 2.42 -14.38
C ARG A 188 22.41 1.51 -15.18
N PRO A 189 21.48 2.09 -15.96
CA PRO A 189 20.57 1.31 -16.77
C PRO A 189 21.34 0.57 -17.87
N THR A 190 21.05 -0.71 -18.04
CA THR A 190 21.57 -1.53 -19.15
C THR A 190 20.39 -2.24 -19.78
N ARG A 191 20.41 -2.40 -21.12
CA ARG A 191 19.37 -3.12 -21.87
C ARG A 191 19.05 -4.53 -21.34
N TRP A 192 20.02 -5.16 -20.67
CA TRP A 192 19.89 -6.49 -20.10
C TRP A 192 19.47 -6.53 -18.63
N HIS A 193 19.48 -5.39 -17.92
CA HIS A 193 19.13 -5.37 -16.51
C HIS A 193 17.64 -5.66 -16.30
N ALA A 194 16.75 -4.98 -17.02
CA ALA A 194 15.31 -5.19 -16.91
C ALA A 194 14.87 -6.65 -17.21
N PRO A 195 15.23 -7.26 -18.36
CA PRO A 195 14.80 -8.63 -18.65
C PRO A 195 15.42 -9.64 -17.66
N ARG A 196 16.65 -9.42 -17.19
CA ARG A 196 17.28 -10.29 -16.19
C ARG A 196 16.57 -10.22 -14.84
N ILE A 197 16.19 -9.02 -14.39
CA ILE A 197 15.42 -8.84 -13.17
C ILE A 197 14.08 -9.55 -13.29
N ILE A 198 13.34 -9.36 -14.39
CA ILE A 198 12.06 -10.04 -14.63
C ILE A 198 12.25 -11.56 -14.62
N ALA A 199 13.24 -12.09 -15.33
CA ALA A 199 13.50 -13.53 -15.42
C ALA A 199 13.85 -14.16 -14.06
N ILE A 200 14.40 -13.39 -13.12
CA ILE A 200 14.73 -13.87 -11.76
C ILE A 200 13.52 -13.74 -10.83
N TRP A 201 12.90 -12.56 -10.79
CA TRP A 201 11.88 -12.25 -9.79
C TRP A 201 10.50 -12.78 -10.14
N LEU A 202 10.17 -12.93 -11.43
CA LEU A 202 8.87 -13.47 -11.85
C LEU A 202 8.69 -14.94 -11.42
N PRO A 203 9.68 -15.85 -11.61
CA PRO A 203 9.58 -17.21 -11.07
C PRO A 203 9.62 -17.26 -9.53
N ILE A 204 10.37 -16.37 -8.87
CA ILE A 204 10.38 -16.31 -7.40
C ILE A 204 9.00 -15.93 -6.87
N TRP A 205 8.29 -15.04 -7.57
CA TRP A 205 6.97 -14.59 -7.16
C TRP A 205 5.85 -15.58 -7.53
N LEU A 206 5.78 -16.02 -8.79
CA LEU A 206 4.71 -16.92 -9.25
C LEU A 206 4.98 -18.39 -8.96
N GLY A 207 6.24 -18.79 -8.77
CA GLY A 207 6.64 -20.17 -8.50
C GLY A 207 5.92 -20.77 -7.29
N PRO A 208 5.93 -20.12 -6.11
CA PRO A 208 5.20 -20.61 -4.94
C PRO A 208 3.70 -20.78 -5.19
N VAL A 209 3.07 -19.83 -5.88
CA VAL A 209 1.63 -19.89 -6.20
C VAL A 209 1.33 -21.04 -7.16
N MET A 210 2.16 -21.22 -8.18
CA MET A 210 2.06 -22.34 -9.13
C MET A 210 2.28 -23.69 -8.46
N LEU A 211 3.21 -23.78 -7.51
CA LEU A 211 3.45 -24.99 -6.72
C LEU A 211 2.23 -25.31 -5.85
N ILE A 212 1.69 -24.34 -5.12
CA ILE A 212 0.47 -24.51 -4.31
C ILE A 212 -0.68 -24.98 -5.20
N TRP A 213 -0.89 -24.34 -6.35
CA TRP A 213 -1.91 -24.73 -7.33
C TRP A 213 -1.71 -26.17 -7.82
N ALA A 214 -0.47 -26.57 -8.15
CA ALA A 214 -0.17 -27.91 -8.64
C ALA A 214 -0.40 -29.00 -7.58
N PHE A 215 -0.13 -28.72 -6.30
CA PHE A 215 -0.29 -29.71 -5.21
C PHE A 215 -1.71 -29.75 -4.63
N THR A 216 -2.40 -28.61 -4.57
CA THR A 216 -3.68 -28.50 -3.84
C THR A 216 -4.90 -28.33 -4.76
N GLY A 217 -4.68 -28.04 -6.04
CA GLY A 217 -5.74 -27.84 -7.03
C GLY A 217 -6.33 -26.42 -7.02
N SER A 218 -7.24 -26.17 -7.97
CA SER A 218 -7.85 -24.85 -8.21
C SER A 218 -8.88 -24.43 -7.16
N THR A 219 -9.48 -25.38 -6.44
CA THR A 219 -10.51 -25.14 -5.42
C THR A 219 -9.94 -25.05 -4.00
N SER A 220 -8.61 -25.08 -3.86
CA SER A 220 -7.98 -24.95 -2.55
C SER A 220 -7.95 -23.49 -2.12
N VAL A 221 -8.32 -23.24 -0.87
CA VAL A 221 -8.23 -21.92 -0.23
C VAL A 221 -6.82 -21.32 -0.38
N TRP A 222 -5.77 -22.14 -0.30
CA TRP A 222 -4.39 -21.67 -0.45
C TRP A 222 -4.08 -21.14 -1.86
N THR A 223 -4.63 -21.82 -2.87
CA THR A 223 -4.52 -21.40 -4.27
C THR A 223 -5.29 -20.11 -4.52
N GLU A 224 -6.51 -20.01 -3.98
CA GLU A 224 -7.34 -18.81 -4.12
C GLU A 224 -6.69 -17.60 -3.45
N ILE A 225 -6.20 -17.75 -2.21
CA ILE A 225 -5.45 -16.71 -1.48
C ILE A 225 -4.20 -16.31 -2.28
N GLY A 226 -3.39 -17.28 -2.70
CA GLY A 226 -2.15 -17.02 -3.45
C GLY A 226 -2.39 -16.30 -4.78
N GLY A 227 -3.42 -16.72 -5.52
CA GLY A 227 -3.83 -16.10 -6.77
C GLY A 227 -4.38 -14.69 -6.56
N PHE A 228 -5.28 -14.51 -5.59
CA PHE A 228 -5.90 -13.23 -5.25
C PHE A 228 -4.84 -12.18 -4.87
N PHE A 229 -3.96 -12.49 -3.92
CA PHE A 229 -2.92 -11.55 -3.48
C PHE A 229 -1.86 -11.29 -4.56
N SER A 230 -1.62 -12.25 -5.46
CA SER A 230 -0.75 -12.02 -6.62
C SER A 230 -1.36 -11.02 -7.60
N VAL A 231 -2.64 -11.17 -7.96
CA VAL A 231 -3.31 -10.17 -8.81
C VAL A 231 -3.33 -8.80 -8.12
N MET A 232 -3.64 -8.79 -6.83
CA MET A 232 -3.69 -7.56 -6.05
C MET A 232 -2.36 -6.81 -6.01
N ALA A 233 -1.23 -7.50 -5.94
CA ALA A 233 0.08 -6.87 -5.97
C ALA A 233 0.34 -6.02 -7.23
N VAL A 234 -0.30 -6.35 -8.36
CA VAL A 234 -0.15 -5.63 -9.64
C VAL A 234 -1.18 -4.51 -9.80
N VAL A 235 -2.38 -4.70 -9.26
CA VAL A 235 -3.54 -3.83 -9.50
C VAL A 235 -3.73 -2.77 -8.40
N THR A 236 -2.99 -2.90 -7.29
CA THR A 236 -3.08 -1.99 -6.14
C THR A 236 -2.42 -0.64 -6.40
N PHE A 237 -3.21 0.41 -6.56
CA PHE A 237 -2.74 1.80 -6.57
C PHE A 237 -3.48 2.61 -5.49
N GLY A 238 -2.82 3.60 -4.88
CA GLY A 238 -3.50 4.56 -4.00
C GLY A 238 -3.46 4.26 -2.49
N GLY A 239 -2.48 3.49 -2.03
CA GLY A 239 -2.22 3.28 -0.59
C GLY A 239 -3.05 2.16 0.05
N ALA A 240 -2.69 1.83 1.31
CA ALA A 240 -3.22 0.66 2.03
C ALA A 240 -4.75 0.64 2.16
N TYR A 241 -5.39 1.80 2.29
CA TYR A 241 -6.84 1.90 2.54
C TYR A 241 -7.71 1.52 1.33
N ALA A 242 -7.29 1.82 0.10
CA ALA A 242 -8.04 1.45 -1.10
C ALA A 242 -8.02 -0.08 -1.32
N VAL A 243 -6.88 -0.69 -1.04
CA VAL A 243 -6.66 -2.14 -1.07
C VAL A 243 -7.53 -2.84 -0.05
N LEU A 244 -7.54 -2.30 1.16
CA LEU A 244 -8.19 -2.89 2.30
C LEU A 244 -9.70 -3.05 2.08
N ALA A 245 -10.35 -2.05 1.49
CA ALA A 245 -11.76 -2.14 1.12
C ALA A 245 -12.03 -3.27 0.12
N TYR A 246 -11.16 -3.43 -0.89
CA TYR A 246 -11.28 -4.51 -1.86
C TYR A 246 -11.00 -5.89 -1.25
N VAL A 247 -9.99 -6.01 -0.39
CA VAL A 247 -9.67 -7.25 0.34
C VAL A 247 -10.83 -7.62 1.26
N ALA A 248 -11.43 -6.65 1.95
CA ALA A 248 -12.59 -6.88 2.81
C ALA A 248 -13.78 -7.41 2.00
N GLN A 249 -14.08 -6.77 0.87
CA GLN A 249 -15.15 -7.22 -0.03
C GLN A 249 -14.87 -8.63 -0.56
N ALA A 250 -13.66 -8.88 -1.07
CA ALA A 250 -13.31 -10.18 -1.64
C ALA A 250 -13.36 -11.31 -0.60
N ALA A 251 -12.81 -11.08 0.59
CA ALA A 251 -12.75 -12.11 1.63
C ALA A 251 -14.12 -12.43 2.24
N VAL A 252 -15.02 -11.45 2.34
CA VAL A 252 -16.35 -11.65 2.96
C VAL A 252 -17.41 -12.03 1.94
N GLU A 253 -17.52 -11.29 0.83
CA GLU A 253 -18.62 -11.45 -0.14
C GLU A 253 -18.27 -12.43 -1.26
N SER A 254 -17.05 -12.38 -1.81
CA SER A 254 -16.69 -13.18 -2.98
C SER A 254 -16.24 -14.59 -2.62
N PHE A 255 -15.30 -14.71 -1.68
CA PHE A 255 -14.69 -15.97 -1.30
C PHE A 255 -15.27 -16.58 -0.02
N GLY A 256 -15.89 -15.78 0.84
CA GLY A 256 -16.46 -16.25 2.10
C GLY A 256 -15.41 -16.83 3.07
N TRP A 257 -14.17 -16.35 3.01
CA TRP A 257 -13.09 -16.74 3.92
C TRP A 257 -13.32 -16.26 5.35
N LEU A 258 -14.04 -15.15 5.53
CA LEU A 258 -14.31 -14.52 6.82
C LEU A 258 -15.76 -14.05 6.89
N ALA A 259 -16.36 -14.14 8.08
CA ALA A 259 -17.62 -13.47 8.37
C ALA A 259 -17.43 -11.94 8.44
N PRO A 260 -18.47 -11.13 8.19
CA PRO A 260 -18.38 -9.67 8.25
C PRO A 260 -17.82 -9.15 9.59
N GLY A 261 -18.18 -9.79 10.71
CA GLY A 261 -17.70 -9.43 12.04
C GLY A 261 -16.20 -9.72 12.24
N GLU A 262 -15.72 -10.86 11.73
CA GLU A 262 -14.32 -11.29 11.83
C GLU A 262 -13.40 -10.38 10.99
N MET A 263 -13.89 -9.92 9.83
CA MET A 263 -13.18 -8.93 9.03
C MET A 263 -12.98 -7.62 9.81
N VAL A 264 -14.02 -7.13 10.50
CA VAL A 264 -13.94 -5.92 11.33
C VAL A 264 -12.98 -6.11 12.52
N ASP A 265 -12.97 -7.30 13.12
CA ASP A 265 -12.03 -7.65 14.19
C ASP A 265 -10.58 -7.64 13.69
N GLY A 266 -10.30 -8.28 12.55
CA GLY A 266 -8.98 -8.31 11.93
C GLY A 266 -8.48 -6.92 11.49
N LEU A 267 -9.36 -6.12 10.88
CA LEU A 267 -9.13 -4.70 10.59
C LEU A 267 -8.75 -3.93 11.85
N GLY A 268 -9.44 -4.24 12.94
CA GLY A 268 -9.23 -3.57 14.20
C GLY A 268 -7.87 -3.80 14.80
N LEU A 269 -7.40 -5.05 14.76
CA LEU A 269 -6.07 -5.42 15.19
C LEU A 269 -4.96 -4.80 14.31
N ALA A 270 -5.25 -4.53 13.04
CA ALA A 270 -4.28 -3.99 12.08
C ALA A 270 -4.05 -2.48 12.21
N GLU A 271 -5.04 -1.73 12.73
CA GLU A 271 -4.98 -0.26 12.85
C GLU A 271 -4.54 0.23 14.24
N THR A 272 -4.41 -0.67 15.24
CA THR A 272 -3.88 -0.38 16.59
C THR A 272 -2.36 -0.52 16.65
#